data_AF-A0AAV4MDJ6-F1
#
_entry.id   AF-A0AAV4MDJ6-F1
#
_cell.length_a   1.000
_cell.length_b   1.000
_cell.length_c   1.000
_cell.angle_alpha   90.00
_cell.angle_beta   90.00
_cell.angle_gamma   90.00
#
_symmetry.space_group_name_H-M   'P 1'
#
loop_
_entity.id
_entity.type
_entity.pdbx_description
1 polymer ?
#
loop_
_entity_poly.entity_id
_entity_poly.type
_entity_poly.pdbx_seq_one_letter_code
_entity_poly.pdbx_strand_id
1 'polypeptide(L)'
;MRDVVQKLGGDPERVNPLCPADLVIDHSVQVDFSTSSDALEKNLDLEFERNKERFEFLKWGAKSFKNMTIVPPGSGICHQVNLEYLARVVFNNNGVLYPDSLVGADSHTTMINGLGIVGWGVGGIEAEAVMLGQTISMVLPQVVGYKLIGKMNPMVTSTDVVLTITK
;
A
#
# COMPACT_ATOMS: atom_id res chain seq x y z
N MET A 1 13.39 -13.49 -8.80
CA MET A 1 14.76 -12.95 -8.77
C MET A 1 15.77 -13.86 -8.03
N ARG A 2 15.46 -14.39 -6.83
CA ARG A 2 16.37 -15.28 -6.06
C ARG A 2 16.99 -16.41 -6.90
N ASP A 3 16.17 -17.17 -7.63
CA ASP A 3 16.64 -18.27 -8.47
C ASP A 3 17.64 -17.84 -9.55
N VAL A 4 17.44 -16.65 -10.13
CA VAL A 4 18.34 -16.11 -11.16
C VAL A 4 19.68 -15.71 -10.55
N VAL A 5 19.65 -15.03 -9.40
CA VAL A 5 20.87 -14.66 -8.66
C VAL A 5 21.67 -15.92 -8.29
N GLN A 6 20.99 -16.96 -7.80
CA GLN A 6 21.62 -18.24 -7.47
C GLN A 6 22.22 -18.92 -8.71
N LYS A 7 21.50 -18.97 -9.84
CA LYS A 7 22.00 -19.54 -11.10
C LYS A 7 23.25 -18.81 -11.63
N LEU A 8 23.37 -17.52 -11.35
CA LEU A 8 24.54 -16.70 -11.70
C LEU A 8 25.67 -16.79 -10.65
N GLY A 9 25.54 -17.64 -9.62
CA GLY A 9 26.55 -17.83 -8.57
C GLY A 9 26.56 -16.74 -7.49
N GLY A 10 25.54 -15.88 -7.45
CA GLY A 10 25.37 -14.87 -6.41
C GLY A 10 24.60 -15.39 -5.19
N ASP A 11 24.59 -14.58 -4.13
CA ASP A 11 23.82 -14.86 -2.91
C ASP A 11 22.34 -14.44 -3.10
N PRO A 12 21.38 -15.39 -3.12
CA PRO A 12 19.97 -15.09 -3.29
C PRO A 12 19.37 -14.28 -2.12
N GLU A 13 19.97 -14.34 -0.93
CA GLU A 13 19.47 -13.58 0.24
C GLU A 13 19.68 -12.07 0.09
N ARG A 14 20.50 -11.64 -0.88
CA ARG A 14 20.58 -10.23 -1.30
C ARG A 14 19.31 -9.72 -1.97
N VAL A 15 18.47 -10.61 -2.49
CA VAL A 15 17.13 -10.26 -2.97
C VAL A 15 16.21 -10.19 -1.76
N ASN A 16 16.26 -9.05 -1.07
CA ASN A 16 15.46 -8.77 0.10
C ASN A 16 15.13 -7.27 0.22
N PRO A 17 13.93 -6.88 0.68
CA PRO A 17 13.62 -5.48 0.94
C PRO A 17 14.60 -4.82 1.92
N LEU A 18 15.17 -3.68 1.51
CA LEU A 18 16.04 -2.82 2.30
C LEU A 18 15.27 -1.76 3.09
N CYS A 19 14.03 -1.48 2.68
CA CYS A 19 13.08 -0.62 3.38
C CYS A 19 11.91 -1.46 3.93
N PRO A 20 11.11 -0.92 4.87
CA PRO A 20 9.84 -1.53 5.26
C PRO A 20 8.92 -1.71 4.05
N ALA A 21 8.27 -2.87 3.96
CA ALA A 21 7.28 -3.20 2.95
C ALA A 21 6.04 -3.77 3.64
N ASP A 22 4.93 -3.03 3.57
CA ASP A 22 3.67 -3.41 4.18
C ASP A 22 2.69 -3.84 3.07
N LEU A 23 2.22 -5.10 3.10
CA LEU A 23 1.27 -5.65 2.15
C LEU A 23 -0.08 -5.86 2.84
N VAL A 24 -1.14 -5.26 2.31
CA VAL A 24 -2.51 -5.43 2.81
C VAL A 24 -3.28 -6.33 1.86
N ILE A 25 -3.95 -7.34 2.39
CA ILE A 25 -4.81 -8.24 1.61
C ILE A 25 -6.25 -7.72 1.67
N ASP A 26 -6.66 -7.02 0.61
CA ASP A 26 -7.95 -6.33 0.52
C ASP A 26 -8.66 -6.50 -0.84
N HIS A 27 -7.96 -6.97 -1.88
CA HIS A 27 -8.49 -7.16 -3.23
C HIS A 27 -8.98 -8.59 -3.54
N SER A 28 -9.29 -9.40 -2.52
CA SER A 28 -9.72 -10.80 -2.70
C SER A 28 -11.16 -11.08 -2.25
N VAL A 29 -11.69 -10.34 -1.28
CA VAL A 29 -13.07 -10.49 -0.81
C VAL A 29 -14.06 -9.98 -1.86
N GLN A 30 -15.19 -10.67 -1.98
CA GLN A 30 -16.28 -10.31 -2.88
C GLN A 30 -17.60 -10.24 -2.11
N VAL A 31 -18.56 -9.50 -2.64
CA VAL A 31 -19.91 -9.41 -2.07
C VAL A 31 -20.78 -10.52 -2.67
N ASP A 32 -20.52 -11.78 -2.28
CA ASP A 32 -21.34 -12.93 -2.69
C ASP A 32 -22.69 -12.94 -1.95
N PHE A 33 -22.66 -12.55 -0.67
CA PHE A 33 -23.82 -12.38 0.20
C PHE A 33 -23.93 -10.93 0.67
N SER A 34 -25.16 -10.44 0.80
CA SER A 34 -25.47 -9.10 1.31
C SER A 34 -26.79 -9.12 2.09
N THR A 35 -27.06 -8.09 2.90
CA THR A 35 -28.33 -7.89 3.62
C THR A 35 -28.72 -8.99 4.63
N SER A 36 -27.76 -9.80 5.10
CA SER A 36 -27.94 -10.75 6.20
C SER A 36 -26.88 -10.57 7.27
N SER A 37 -27.20 -10.95 8.52
CA SER A 37 -26.29 -10.79 9.65
C SER A 37 -25.03 -11.66 9.55
N ASP A 38 -25.09 -12.74 8.77
CA ASP A 38 -24.01 -13.70 8.52
C ASP A 38 -23.28 -13.46 7.17
N ALA A 39 -23.63 -12.39 6.44
CA ALA A 39 -23.07 -12.12 5.12
C ALA A 39 -21.54 -11.93 5.15
N LEU A 40 -21.03 -11.22 6.17
CA LEU A 40 -19.59 -10.98 6.31
C LEU A 40 -18.82 -12.28 6.48
N GLU A 41 -19.25 -13.14 7.41
CA GLU A 41 -18.61 -14.43 7.68
C GLU A 41 -18.59 -15.30 6.43
N LYS A 42 -19.73 -15.44 5.74
CA LYS A 42 -19.84 -16.21 4.50
C LYS A 42 -18.94 -15.69 3.38
N ASN A 43 -18.83 -14.37 3.22
CA ASN A 43 -17.95 -13.77 2.21
C ASN A 43 -16.47 -14.02 2.52
N LEU A 44 -16.07 -13.93 3.80
CA LEU A 44 -14.70 -14.22 4.23
C LEU A 44 -14.36 -15.71 4.08
N ASP A 45 -15.29 -16.61 4.40
CA ASP A 45 -15.11 -18.06 4.20
C ASP A 45 -14.86 -18.38 2.70
N LEU A 46 -15.68 -17.81 1.81
CA LEU A 46 -15.51 -17.96 0.36
C LEU A 46 -14.22 -17.32 -0.15
N GLU A 47 -13.81 -16.17 0.41
CA GLU A 47 -12.53 -15.55 0.08
C GLU A 47 -11.36 -16.49 0.38
N PHE A 48 -11.36 -17.10 1.57
CA PHE A 48 -10.32 -18.06 1.98
C PHE A 48 -10.32 -19.32 1.12
N GLU A 49 -11.49 -19.87 0.79
CA GLU A 49 -11.61 -21.05 -0.07
C GLU A 49 -11.04 -20.77 -1.47
N ARG A 50 -11.42 -19.64 -2.08
CA ARG A 50 -11.03 -19.27 -3.45
C ARG A 50 -9.55 -18.88 -3.58
N ASN A 51 -8.96 -18.33 -2.52
CA ASN A 51 -7.63 -17.72 -2.57
C ASN A 51 -6.58 -18.43 -1.71
N LYS A 52 -6.85 -19.65 -1.25
CA LYS A 52 -5.98 -20.40 -0.35
C LYS A 52 -4.51 -20.43 -0.78
N GLU A 53 -4.24 -20.79 -2.04
CA GLU A 53 -2.86 -20.87 -2.56
C GLU A 53 -2.17 -19.48 -2.55
N ARG A 54 -2.90 -18.42 -2.92
CA ARG A 54 -2.38 -17.05 -2.89
C ARG A 54 -2.02 -16.63 -1.46
N PHE A 55 -2.86 -16.96 -0.49
CA PHE A 55 -2.61 -16.63 0.91
C PHE A 55 -1.45 -17.44 1.49
N GLU A 56 -1.32 -18.72 1.13
CA GLU A 56 -0.16 -19.54 1.48
C GLU A 56 1.13 -18.98 0.88
N PHE A 57 1.10 -18.57 -0.39
CA PHE A 57 2.23 -17.93 -1.07
C PHE A 57 2.64 -16.61 -0.43
N LEU A 58 1.69 -15.72 -0.14
CA LEU A 58 1.95 -14.45 0.53
C LEU A 58 2.52 -14.68 1.95
N LYS A 59 1.93 -15.62 2.70
CA LYS A 59 2.40 -16.00 4.04
C LYS A 59 3.80 -16.60 4.01
N TRP A 60 4.14 -17.37 2.99
CA TRP A 60 5.51 -17.82 2.74
C TRP A 60 6.42 -16.61 2.46
N GLY A 61 6.01 -15.69 1.58
CA GLY A 61 6.76 -14.48 1.25
C GLY A 61 7.12 -13.65 2.48
N ALA A 62 6.16 -13.36 3.37
CA ALA A 62 6.43 -12.62 4.62
C ALA A 62 7.41 -13.32 5.56
N LYS A 63 7.55 -14.65 5.48
CA LYS A 63 8.56 -15.40 6.25
C LYS A 63 9.91 -15.44 5.55
N SER A 64 9.90 -15.42 4.22
CA SER A 64 11.10 -15.54 3.37
C SER A 64 11.81 -14.21 3.13
N PHE A 65 11.11 -13.08 3.26
CA PHE A 65 11.67 -11.74 3.12
C PHE A 65 11.66 -11.00 4.46
N LYS A 66 12.80 -10.39 4.83
CA LYS A 66 12.89 -9.47 5.98
C LYS A 66 12.27 -8.13 5.60
N ASN A 67 11.80 -7.40 6.61
CA ASN A 67 11.12 -6.11 6.48
C ASN A 67 9.78 -6.17 5.73
N MET A 68 9.24 -7.36 5.52
CA MET A 68 7.91 -7.53 4.92
C MET A 68 6.88 -7.83 6.01
N THR A 69 5.86 -6.98 6.09
CA THR A 69 4.70 -7.16 6.97
C THR A 69 3.48 -7.47 6.12
N ILE A 70 2.64 -8.42 6.56
CA ILE A 70 1.35 -8.69 5.93
C ILE A 70 0.23 -8.37 6.91
N VAL A 71 -0.68 -7.51 6.46
CA VAL A 71 -1.98 -7.30 7.07
C VAL A 71 -2.96 -8.33 6.48
N PRO A 72 -3.54 -9.22 7.31
CA PRO A 72 -4.33 -10.35 6.83
C PRO A 72 -5.69 -9.93 6.23
N PRO A 73 -6.38 -10.84 5.51
CA PRO A 73 -7.70 -10.58 4.96
C PRO A 73 -8.70 -10.14 6.04
N GLY A 74 -9.68 -9.32 5.66
CA GLY A 74 -10.72 -8.82 6.57
C GLY A 74 -10.26 -7.72 7.54
N SER A 75 -9.04 -7.20 7.41
CA SER A 75 -8.50 -6.14 8.29
C SER A 75 -8.77 -4.71 7.80
N GLY A 76 -9.46 -4.54 6.67
CA GLY A 76 -9.71 -3.25 6.02
C GLY A 76 -9.04 -3.12 4.65
N ILE A 77 -9.02 -1.90 4.12
CA ILE A 77 -8.50 -1.57 2.78
C ILE A 77 -7.14 -0.88 2.93
N CYS A 78 -6.22 -1.16 2.00
CA CYS A 78 -4.82 -0.75 2.02
C CYS A 78 -4.61 0.72 2.45
N HIS A 79 -5.26 1.67 1.77
CA HIS A 79 -5.04 3.10 2.03
C HIS A 79 -5.65 3.59 3.33
N GLN A 80 -6.75 2.99 3.78
CA GLN A 80 -7.35 3.30 5.09
C GLN A 80 -6.47 2.76 6.22
N VAL A 81 -6.05 1.50 6.13
CA VAL A 81 -5.10 0.89 7.08
C VAL A 81 -3.78 1.67 7.10
N ASN A 82 -3.34 2.18 5.95
CA ASN A 82 -2.16 3.03 5.89
C ASN A 82 -2.35 4.31 6.71
N LEU A 83 -3.43 5.07 6.46
CA LEU A 83 -3.71 6.30 7.20
C LEU A 83 -3.87 6.10 8.71
N GLU A 84 -4.53 5.03 9.11
CA GLU A 84 -4.93 4.81 10.51
C GLU A 84 -3.88 4.08 11.35
N TYR A 85 -3.00 3.28 10.71
CA TYR A 85 -2.12 2.35 11.43
C TYR A 85 -0.68 2.30 10.90
N LEU A 86 -0.46 2.22 9.59
CA LEU A 86 0.89 2.01 9.06
C LEU A 86 1.69 3.30 8.90
N ALA A 87 1.04 4.44 8.66
CA ALA A 87 1.70 5.73 8.47
C ALA A 87 2.56 6.12 9.68
N ARG A 88 3.82 6.50 9.44
CA ARG A 88 4.74 6.92 10.49
C ARG A 88 4.78 8.43 10.64
N VAL A 89 4.48 9.17 9.57
CA VAL A 89 4.61 10.64 9.43
C VAL A 89 6.07 11.10 9.52
N VAL A 90 6.80 10.69 10.55
CA VAL A 90 8.24 10.89 10.74
C VAL A 90 8.86 9.56 11.17
N PHE A 91 9.84 9.10 10.42
CA PHE A 91 10.68 7.98 10.86
C PHE A 91 11.74 8.45 11.86
N ASN A 92 12.08 7.56 12.79
CA ASN A 92 13.25 7.68 13.64
C ASN A 92 14.15 6.46 13.44
N ASN A 93 15.26 6.65 12.73
CA ASN A 93 16.25 5.61 12.51
C ASN A 93 17.53 5.97 13.27
N ASN A 94 17.75 5.35 14.42
CA ASN A 94 18.94 5.54 15.26
C ASN A 94 19.25 7.02 15.57
N GLY A 95 18.21 7.82 15.88
CA GLY A 95 18.35 9.24 16.20
C GLY A 95 18.31 10.17 14.99
N VAL A 96 18.27 9.63 13.77
CA VAL A 96 18.02 10.41 12.56
C VAL A 96 16.51 10.46 12.30
N LEU A 97 15.96 11.67 12.38
CA LEU A 97 14.56 11.93 12.03
C LEU A 97 14.46 12.33 10.56
N TYR A 98 13.54 11.71 9.83
CA TYR A 98 13.26 12.06 8.44
C TYR A 98 11.77 11.85 8.12
N PRO A 99 11.21 12.60 7.15
CA PRO A 99 9.80 12.46 6.79
C PRO A 99 9.50 11.06 6.29
N ASP A 100 8.29 10.59 6.59
CA ASP A 100 7.72 9.45 5.90
C ASP A 100 7.48 9.78 4.42
N SER A 101 7.76 8.82 3.55
CA SER A 101 7.53 8.90 2.11
C SER A 101 7.50 7.49 1.55
N LEU A 102 6.65 7.23 0.55
CA LEU A 102 6.50 5.88 0.00
C LEU A 102 6.07 5.86 -1.47
N VAL A 103 6.29 4.71 -2.09
CA VAL A 103 5.54 4.30 -3.28
C VAL A 103 4.80 3.00 -3.01
N GLY A 104 3.63 2.84 -3.61
CA GLY A 104 2.82 1.63 -3.48
C GLY A 104 2.50 1.04 -4.84
N ALA A 105 2.28 -0.28 -4.87
CA ALA A 105 1.84 -0.98 -6.08
C ALA A 105 0.32 -0.80 -6.35
N ASP A 106 -0.21 0.39 -6.05
CA ASP A 106 -1.60 0.80 -6.26
C ASP A 106 -1.66 2.30 -6.58
N SER A 107 -2.49 2.72 -7.53
CA SER A 107 -2.55 4.12 -7.99
C SER A 107 -3.06 5.09 -6.92
N HIS A 108 -3.90 4.63 -5.99
CA HIS A 108 -4.48 5.44 -4.94
C HIS A 108 -3.60 5.56 -3.70
N THR A 109 -2.34 5.07 -3.73
CA THR A 109 -1.35 5.37 -2.68
C THR A 109 -1.22 6.88 -2.42
N THR A 110 -1.57 7.71 -3.41
CA THR A 110 -1.70 9.16 -3.28
C THR A 110 -2.66 9.63 -2.18
N MET A 111 -3.56 8.79 -1.67
CA MET A 111 -4.45 9.11 -0.54
C MET A 111 -3.66 9.51 0.71
N ILE A 112 -2.46 8.96 0.91
CA ILE A 112 -1.59 9.26 2.05
C ILE A 112 -1.11 10.71 2.08
N ASN A 113 -1.12 11.40 0.92
CA ASN A 113 -0.76 12.82 0.81
C ASN A 113 -1.71 13.71 1.62
N GLY A 114 -2.94 13.26 1.90
CA GLY A 114 -3.88 13.95 2.79
C GLY A 114 -3.37 14.07 4.23
N LEU A 115 -2.43 13.22 4.65
CA LEU A 115 -1.76 13.25 5.95
C LEU A 115 -0.40 13.98 5.91
N GLY A 116 -0.05 14.60 4.78
CA GLY A 116 1.22 15.32 4.60
C GLY A 116 2.43 14.43 4.32
N ILE A 117 2.21 13.14 4.04
CA ILE A 117 3.22 12.17 3.67
C ILE A 117 3.29 12.11 2.15
N VAL A 118 4.48 12.30 1.56
CA VAL A 118 4.64 12.26 0.11
C VAL A 118 4.61 10.80 -0.37
N GLY A 119 3.56 10.42 -1.11
CA GLY A 119 3.49 9.10 -1.72
C GLY A 119 2.61 9.01 -2.96
N TRP A 120 2.91 8.03 -3.81
CA TRP A 120 2.20 7.81 -5.07
C TRP A 120 2.27 6.35 -5.53
N GLY A 121 1.42 6.01 -6.50
CA GLY A 121 1.38 4.66 -7.08
C GLY A 121 2.45 4.45 -8.15
N VAL A 122 3.03 3.25 -8.18
CA VAL A 122 3.98 2.79 -9.20
C VAL A 122 3.62 1.37 -9.64
N GLY A 123 4.26 0.88 -10.71
CA GLY A 123 4.15 -0.52 -11.10
C GLY A 123 4.85 -1.45 -10.11
N GLY A 124 4.48 -2.73 -10.12
CA GLY A 124 5.07 -3.73 -9.22
C GLY A 124 6.58 -3.91 -9.42
N ILE A 125 7.09 -3.73 -10.64
CA ILE A 125 8.51 -3.83 -10.97
C ILE A 125 9.28 -2.65 -10.36
N GLU A 126 8.75 -1.43 -10.48
CA GLU A 126 9.34 -0.25 -9.86
C GLU A 126 9.33 -0.36 -8.34
N ALA A 127 8.23 -0.84 -7.74
CA ALA A 127 8.16 -1.10 -6.30
C ALA A 127 9.19 -2.16 -5.86
N GLU A 128 9.35 -3.26 -6.62
CA GLU A 128 10.38 -4.28 -6.36
C GLU A 128 11.79 -3.70 -6.44
N ALA A 129 12.08 -2.88 -7.44
CA ALA A 129 13.37 -2.22 -7.58
C ALA A 129 13.68 -1.28 -6.40
N VAL A 130 12.70 -0.49 -5.96
CA VAL A 130 12.82 0.39 -4.78
C VAL A 130 13.07 -0.42 -3.51
N MET A 131 12.34 -1.52 -3.31
CA MET A 131 12.59 -2.43 -2.19
C MET A 131 14.03 -2.97 -2.20
N LEU A 132 14.64 -3.16 -3.37
CA LEU A 132 16.03 -3.59 -3.52
C LEU A 132 17.05 -2.42 -3.49
N GLY A 133 16.62 -1.21 -3.16
CA GLY A 133 17.47 -0.04 -2.99
C GLY A 133 17.72 0.78 -4.25
N GLN A 134 17.03 0.51 -5.36
CA GLN A 134 17.06 1.42 -6.50
C GLN A 134 16.31 2.70 -6.17
N THR A 135 16.86 3.83 -6.60
CA THR A 135 16.19 5.12 -6.47
C THR A 135 15.15 5.29 -7.56
N ILE A 136 14.09 6.04 -7.29
CA ILE A 136 13.09 6.38 -8.30
C ILE A 136 13.72 7.36 -9.28
N SER A 137 13.68 7.03 -10.56
CA SER A 137 14.07 7.93 -11.64
C SER A 137 12.86 8.75 -12.08
N MET A 138 12.93 10.07 -11.95
CA MET A 138 11.86 10.98 -12.39
C MET A 138 12.44 12.32 -12.85
N VAL A 139 11.75 12.95 -13.81
CA VAL A 139 11.98 14.37 -14.11
C VAL A 139 11.50 15.18 -12.91
N LEU A 140 12.28 16.19 -12.51
CA LEU A 140 11.87 17.11 -11.45
C LEU A 140 10.52 17.75 -11.82
N PRO A 141 9.44 17.51 -11.05
CA PRO A 141 8.10 17.91 -11.46
C PRO A 141 7.88 19.40 -11.19
N GLN A 142 7.03 20.01 -12.02
CA GLN A 142 6.43 21.30 -11.66
C GLN A 142 5.39 21.07 -10.56
N VAL A 143 5.22 22.06 -9.68
CA VAL A 143 4.20 22.03 -8.62
C VAL A 143 3.13 23.06 -8.93
N VAL A 144 1.90 22.59 -9.13
CA VAL A 144 0.73 23.45 -9.35
C VAL A 144 0.04 23.71 -8.01
N GLY A 145 0.03 24.97 -7.57
CA GLY A 145 -0.64 25.36 -6.34
C GLY A 145 -2.16 25.40 -6.48
N TYR A 146 -2.88 24.52 -5.79
CA TYR A 146 -4.34 24.50 -5.76
C TYR A 146 -4.86 25.26 -4.54
N LYS A 147 -5.29 26.51 -4.73
CA LYS A 147 -5.75 27.38 -3.64
C LYS A 147 -7.23 27.18 -3.32
N LEU A 148 -7.52 26.65 -2.14
CA LEU A 148 -8.89 26.55 -1.61
C LEU A 148 -9.27 27.86 -0.92
N ILE A 149 -10.42 28.43 -1.27
CA ILE A 149 -10.98 29.66 -0.68
C ILE A 149 -12.47 29.49 -0.36
N GLY A 150 -12.98 30.34 0.53
CA GLY A 150 -14.40 30.36 0.91
C GLY A 150 -14.74 29.41 2.05
N LYS A 151 -16.03 29.09 2.17
CA LYS A 151 -16.57 28.15 3.17
C LYS A 151 -17.55 27.22 2.47
N MET A 152 -17.54 25.96 2.87
CA MET A 152 -18.49 24.97 2.36
C MET A 152 -19.87 25.19 2.97
N ASN A 153 -20.91 24.97 2.16
CA ASN A 153 -22.26 24.87 2.68
C ASN A 153 -22.34 23.65 3.63
N PRO A 154 -23.05 23.72 4.78
CA PRO A 154 -23.15 22.60 5.71
C PRO A 154 -23.67 21.28 5.11
N MET A 155 -24.35 21.32 3.96
CA MET A 155 -24.84 20.15 3.25
C MET A 155 -23.81 19.52 2.28
N VAL A 156 -22.65 20.15 2.08
CA VAL A 156 -21.58 19.66 1.20
C VAL A 156 -20.75 18.62 1.94
N THR A 157 -20.46 17.51 1.26
CA THR A 157 -19.63 16.41 1.75
C THR A 157 -18.21 16.46 1.19
N SER A 158 -17.29 15.67 1.76
CA SER A 158 -15.95 15.47 1.21
C SER A 158 -15.98 14.90 -0.22
N THR A 159 -16.96 14.02 -0.51
CA THR A 159 -17.16 13.44 -1.84
C THR A 159 -17.50 14.51 -2.88
N ASP A 160 -18.39 15.46 -2.53
CA ASP A 160 -18.74 16.56 -3.43
C ASP A 160 -17.52 17.42 -3.78
N VAL A 161 -16.66 17.68 -2.78
CA VAL A 161 -15.43 18.47 -2.96
C VAL A 161 -14.44 17.75 -3.87
N VAL A 162 -14.13 16.47 -3.60
CA VAL A 162 -13.14 15.74 -4.40
C VAL A 162 -13.61 15.54 -5.84
N LEU A 163 -14.90 15.28 -6.07
CA LEU A 163 -15.46 15.19 -7.43
C LEU A 163 -15.42 16.54 -8.15
N THR A 164 -15.62 17.65 -7.42
CA THR A 164 -15.48 19.00 -7.99
C THR A 164 -14.04 19.33 -8.38
N ILE A 165 -13.06 18.92 -7.57
CA ILE A 165 -11.63 19.12 -7.88
C ILE A 165 -11.18 18.25 -9.05
N THR A 166 -11.74 17.05 -9.19
CA THR A 166 -11.39 16.09 -10.25
C THR A 166 -11.88 16.53 -11.64
N LYS A 167 -12.99 17.26 -11.69
CA LYS A 167 -13.64 17.74 -12.92
C LYS A 167 -12.85 18.87 -13.59
#